data_AF-A0A8F4FUD9-F1
#
_entry.id   AF-A0A8F4FUD9-F1
#
_cell.length_a   1.000
_cell.length_b   1.000
_cell.length_c   1.000
_cell.angle_alpha   90.00
_cell.angle_beta   90.00
_cell.angle_gamma   90.00
#
_symmetry.space_group_name_H-M   'P 1'
#
loop_
_entity.id
_entity.type
_entity.pdbx_description
1 polymer ?
#
loop_
_entity_poly.entity_id
_entity_poly.type
_entity_poly.pdbx_seq_one_letter_code
_entity_poly.pdbx_strand_id
1 'polypeptide(L)'
;MQVEGGEGAEAVPVELPLTAPGPDGPDEVARIQGWFREFEQLTARKLPLYRHLAGRVADDPEVAARVLLAPPEQRTVPLLFAAVHDVLLAGDGHDLSAWYGSLTDPVRPVGEGEDDPWLHFRELALDDPHVARNLRTRSTQTNEVGRCCALLPALADLARTAPGAPPGGSRPLGLVEVGASAGLNLLFDRYGYRYAPGGPERATGSALVLDCELRGGRALVLPDELPPIASRVGLDLHPVDLGDRAQARWLVACQWPDQPARVHRARIAVALAHGDGPEVLQGDLVDDVAPLVQAVGAFALPVVVATWVLAYLSTERQEAFLAELGRLGAERDLSLVYAELPSRVPGLAVPPRPDGRPDDLPTALVRIDWRDGARRDLRLADLHPHGTWLEWLGDGAGTTRTGQKAVTLREGGRPSTLRSVAASTVRVSPWGVTGHREGNDMTMVRLDLTDVAADEAAELAVLEEENRSLRAYLKRVLELLERHTQEQASAAVVDHPAPGVLDGAEAFERLAGLEDGLGRVEHDLQRVLWLLRGDARPAITSVD
;
A
#
# COMPACT_ATOMS: atom_id res chain seq x y z
N MET A 1 39.50 16.44 -18.09
CA MET A 1 39.55 14.97 -18.14
C MET A 1 38.22 14.50 -17.57
N GLN A 2 37.35 14.01 -18.44
CA GLN A 2 35.92 13.82 -18.20
C GLN A 2 35.66 12.76 -17.12
N VAL A 3 34.67 13.05 -16.27
CA VAL A 3 34.03 12.09 -15.37
C VAL A 3 32.87 11.49 -16.17
N GLU A 4 32.98 10.22 -16.54
CA GLU A 4 31.89 9.48 -17.19
C GLU A 4 30.83 9.11 -16.14
N GLY A 5 29.58 9.43 -16.46
CA GLY A 5 28.41 9.05 -15.69
C GLY A 5 28.11 7.56 -15.83
N GLY A 6 27.85 6.91 -14.70
CA GLY A 6 27.38 5.53 -14.66
C GLY A 6 25.89 5.46 -14.97
N GLU A 7 25.59 4.96 -16.17
CA GLU A 7 24.39 4.21 -16.57
C GLU A 7 24.03 3.16 -15.48
N GLY A 8 22.80 2.73 -15.23
CA GLY A 8 21.55 2.78 -15.97
C GLY A 8 20.58 1.82 -15.25
N ALA A 9 19.30 2.13 -15.27
CA ALA A 9 18.24 1.42 -14.58
C ALA A 9 17.97 0.03 -15.17
N GLU A 10 18.33 -1.03 -14.44
CA GLU A 10 17.77 -2.37 -14.67
C GLU A 10 17.67 -3.12 -13.33
N ALA A 11 16.48 -3.10 -12.71
CA ALA A 11 16.18 -3.90 -11.54
C ALA A 11 15.66 -5.29 -11.97
N VAL A 12 16.16 -6.29 -11.23
CA VAL A 12 16.17 -7.75 -11.40
C VAL A 12 14.77 -8.37 -11.22
N PRO A 13 14.45 -9.51 -11.86
CA PRO A 13 13.14 -10.15 -11.77
C PRO A 13 12.78 -10.63 -10.37
N VAL A 14 11.51 -10.40 -9.99
CA VAL A 14 10.87 -11.01 -8.82
C VAL A 14 10.35 -12.38 -9.24
N GLU A 15 11.23 -13.39 -9.20
CA GLU A 15 10.81 -14.78 -9.04
C GLU A 15 10.66 -15.03 -7.54
N LEU A 16 9.42 -15.02 -7.04
CA LEU A 16 9.08 -15.67 -5.79
C LEU A 16 8.39 -16.98 -6.15
N PRO A 17 8.99 -18.15 -5.88
CA PRO A 17 8.27 -19.40 -6.02
C PRO A 17 7.18 -19.44 -4.93
N LEU A 18 5.93 -19.35 -5.34
CA LEU A 18 4.78 -19.72 -4.53
C LEU A 18 4.23 -21.03 -5.10
N THR A 19 4.56 -22.15 -4.47
CA THR A 19 3.85 -23.41 -4.68
C THR A 19 3.58 -24.10 -3.34
N ALA A 20 2.33 -24.52 -3.17
CA ALA A 20 1.74 -25.20 -2.00
C ALA A 20 2.04 -26.73 -1.98
N PRO A 21 1.73 -27.48 -0.89
CA PRO A 21 2.63 -28.45 -0.24
C PRO A 21 2.51 -29.93 -0.67
N GLY A 22 3.53 -30.70 -0.28
CA GLY A 22 3.50 -32.15 -0.03
C GLY A 22 3.77 -32.42 1.47
N PRO A 23 3.47 -33.64 2.00
CA PRO A 23 3.27 -33.88 3.43
C PRO A 23 4.56 -33.80 4.27
N ASP A 24 4.37 -33.40 5.53
CA ASP A 24 5.38 -33.07 6.53
C ASP A 24 6.47 -34.14 6.71
N GLY A 25 7.73 -33.71 6.64
CA GLY A 25 8.90 -34.53 6.94
C GLY A 25 10.16 -33.66 7.09
N PRO A 26 11.30 -34.25 7.54
CA PRO A 26 12.60 -33.57 7.65
C PRO A 26 13.12 -32.95 6.34
N ASP A 27 12.46 -33.24 5.22
CA ASP A 27 12.69 -32.67 3.89
C ASP A 27 12.18 -31.22 3.75
N GLU A 28 11.23 -30.78 4.59
CA GLU A 28 10.61 -29.47 4.40
C GLU A 28 11.52 -28.30 4.81
N VAL A 29 12.29 -28.45 5.89
CA VAL A 29 13.29 -27.45 6.27
C VAL A 29 14.36 -27.33 5.19
N ALA A 30 14.83 -28.44 4.64
CA ALA A 30 15.78 -28.45 3.54
C ALA A 30 15.23 -27.76 2.28
N ARG A 31 13.94 -27.94 1.98
CA ARG A 31 13.25 -27.22 0.91
C ARG A 31 13.20 -25.71 1.18
N ILE A 32 12.86 -25.29 2.40
CA ILE A 32 12.85 -23.87 2.80
C ILE A 32 14.26 -23.27 2.69
N GLN A 33 15.31 -23.98 3.14
CA GLN A 33 16.70 -23.57 2.94
C GLN A 33 17.02 -23.39 1.45
N GLY A 34 16.53 -24.29 0.59
CA GLY A 34 16.59 -24.15 -0.86
C GLY A 34 15.94 -22.86 -1.37
N TRP A 35 14.75 -22.50 -0.86
CA TRP A 35 14.07 -21.25 -1.22
C TRP A 35 14.88 -20.01 -0.82
N PHE A 36 15.49 -20.00 0.37
CA PHE A 36 16.37 -18.91 0.79
C PHE A 36 17.62 -18.80 -0.09
N ARG A 37 18.21 -19.93 -0.49
CA ARG A 37 19.36 -19.96 -1.40
C ARG A 37 19.01 -19.46 -2.80
N GLU A 38 17.83 -19.81 -3.31
CA GLU A 38 17.32 -19.29 -4.57
C GLU A 38 17.05 -17.78 -4.48
N PHE A 39 16.40 -17.32 -3.40
CA PHE A 39 16.15 -15.90 -3.15
C PHE A 39 17.46 -15.10 -3.05
N GLU A 40 18.48 -15.62 -2.37
CA GLU A 40 19.83 -15.02 -2.30
C GLU A 40 20.42 -14.79 -3.71
N GLN A 41 20.34 -15.81 -4.57
CA GLN A 41 21.01 -15.83 -5.87
C GLN A 41 20.27 -15.03 -6.93
N LEU A 42 18.93 -15.11 -6.92
CA LEU A 42 18.07 -14.56 -7.97
C LEU A 42 17.48 -13.22 -7.54
N THR A 43 16.68 -13.22 -6.47
CA THR A 43 15.85 -12.06 -6.08
C THR A 43 16.66 -10.98 -5.37
N ALA A 44 17.46 -11.37 -4.37
CA ALA A 44 18.20 -10.47 -3.50
C ALA A 44 19.55 -10.06 -4.07
N ARG A 45 19.87 -10.41 -5.32
CA ARG A 45 21.20 -10.19 -5.91
C ARG A 45 21.75 -8.76 -5.73
N LYS A 46 20.86 -7.75 -5.73
CA LYS A 46 21.18 -6.32 -5.56
C LYS A 46 20.78 -5.74 -4.19
N LEU A 47 20.49 -6.59 -3.20
CA LEU A 47 20.07 -6.21 -1.85
C LEU A 47 21.12 -6.68 -0.84
N PRO A 48 22.13 -5.86 -0.50
CA PRO A 48 23.23 -6.28 0.35
C PRO A 48 22.81 -6.99 1.64
N LEU A 49 21.84 -6.42 2.37
CA LEU A 49 21.38 -6.98 3.64
C LEU A 49 20.57 -8.26 3.44
N TYR A 50 19.49 -8.20 2.65
CA TYR A 50 18.62 -9.37 2.45
C TYR A 50 19.33 -10.52 1.72
N ARG A 51 20.32 -10.24 0.86
CA ARG A 51 21.16 -11.27 0.26
C ARG A 51 21.98 -11.99 1.32
N HIS A 52 22.69 -11.23 2.15
CA HIS A 52 23.52 -11.78 3.22
C HIS A 52 22.68 -12.62 4.17
N LEU A 53 21.60 -12.06 4.69
CA LEU A 53 20.70 -12.77 5.60
C LEU A 53 20.10 -14.02 4.96
N ALA A 54 19.66 -13.97 3.70
CA ALA A 54 19.11 -15.14 3.02
C ALA A 54 20.12 -16.29 2.90
N GLY A 55 21.38 -15.98 2.53
CA GLY A 55 22.45 -16.98 2.48
C GLY A 55 22.70 -17.63 3.86
N ARG A 56 22.67 -16.83 4.93
CA ARG A 56 22.85 -17.31 6.31
C ARG A 56 21.67 -18.15 6.80
N VAL A 57 20.42 -17.76 6.49
CA VAL A 57 19.23 -18.58 6.78
C VAL A 57 19.27 -19.90 6.02
N ALA A 58 19.73 -19.91 4.77
CA ALA A 58 19.87 -21.14 4.00
C ALA A 58 20.86 -22.14 4.65
N ASP A 59 21.84 -21.66 5.42
CA ASP A 59 22.80 -22.50 6.14
C ASP A 59 22.40 -22.81 7.61
N ASP A 60 21.33 -22.19 8.12
CA ASP A 60 20.85 -22.38 9.50
C ASP A 60 19.45 -23.02 9.53
N PRO A 61 19.36 -24.34 9.79
CA PRO A 61 18.08 -25.04 9.77
C PRO A 61 17.13 -24.61 10.90
N GLU A 62 17.63 -24.08 12.02
CA GLU A 62 16.77 -23.61 13.12
C GLU A 62 16.02 -22.35 12.71
N VAL A 63 16.70 -21.41 12.06
CA VAL A 63 16.09 -20.18 11.55
C VAL A 63 15.17 -20.48 10.36
N ALA A 64 15.60 -21.34 9.42
CA ALA A 64 14.76 -21.75 8.30
C ALA A 64 13.46 -22.43 8.77
N ALA A 65 13.52 -23.27 9.81
CA ALA A 65 12.35 -23.93 10.37
C ALA A 65 11.32 -22.96 10.95
N ARG A 66 11.68 -21.70 11.24
CA ARG A 66 10.70 -20.69 11.71
C ARG A 66 9.59 -20.44 10.70
N VAL A 67 9.88 -20.54 9.40
CA VAL A 67 8.87 -20.37 8.34
C VAL A 67 7.75 -21.42 8.45
N LEU A 68 8.01 -22.60 9.04
CA LEU A 68 6.99 -23.63 9.27
C LEU A 68 5.89 -23.21 10.25
N LEU A 69 6.11 -22.15 11.03
CA LEU A 69 5.07 -21.56 11.87
C LEU A 69 3.92 -20.97 11.04
N ALA A 70 4.17 -20.61 9.78
CA ALA A 70 3.15 -20.11 8.87
C ALA A 70 2.31 -21.27 8.29
N PRO A 71 1.01 -21.02 8.01
CA PRO A 71 0.20 -21.92 7.18
C PRO A 71 0.90 -22.21 5.85
N PRO A 72 0.79 -23.43 5.28
CA PRO A 72 1.51 -23.83 4.07
C PRO A 72 1.44 -22.82 2.91
N GLU A 73 0.27 -22.21 2.69
CA GLU A 73 -0.01 -21.22 1.66
C GLU A 73 0.65 -19.85 1.91
N GLN A 74 1.13 -19.58 3.12
CA GLN A 74 1.79 -18.33 3.52
C GLN A 74 3.31 -18.50 3.72
N ARG A 75 3.84 -19.72 3.59
CA ARG A 75 5.28 -20.03 3.76
C ARG A 75 6.08 -19.41 2.62
N THR A 76 6.61 -18.21 2.86
CA THR A 76 7.40 -17.46 1.88
C THR A 76 8.66 -16.89 2.52
N VAL A 77 9.74 -16.75 1.74
CA VAL A 77 10.99 -16.11 2.20
C VAL A 77 10.74 -14.69 2.73
N PRO A 78 9.99 -13.80 2.02
CA PRO A 78 9.72 -12.45 2.52
C PRO A 78 8.97 -12.41 3.85
N LEU A 79 8.19 -13.43 4.22
CA LEU A 79 7.41 -13.42 5.45
C LEU A 79 8.30 -13.41 6.70
N LEU A 80 9.39 -14.19 6.72
CA LEU A 80 10.34 -14.17 7.84
C LEU A 80 11.01 -12.80 7.97
N PHE A 81 11.45 -12.23 6.85
CA PHE A 81 12.07 -10.91 6.87
C PHE A 81 11.10 -9.80 7.29
N ALA A 82 9.85 -9.85 6.83
CA ALA A 82 8.81 -8.92 7.27
C ALA A 82 8.48 -9.08 8.76
N ALA A 83 8.44 -10.32 9.27
CA ALA A 83 8.21 -10.59 10.69
C ALA A 83 9.28 -9.96 11.57
N VAL A 84 10.56 -10.09 11.21
CA VAL A 84 11.68 -9.43 11.89
C VAL A 84 11.62 -7.91 11.74
N HIS A 85 11.36 -7.42 10.52
CA HIS A 85 11.28 -5.99 10.24
C HIS A 85 10.16 -5.29 11.02
N ASP A 86 9.01 -5.93 11.20
CA ASP A 86 7.90 -5.38 12.00
C ASP A 86 8.29 -5.17 13.47
N VAL A 87 9.06 -6.09 14.05
CA VAL A 87 9.59 -5.96 15.41
C VAL A 87 10.56 -4.79 15.50
N LEU A 88 11.47 -4.64 14.54
CA LEU A 88 12.38 -3.49 14.52
C LEU A 88 11.64 -2.16 14.35
N LEU A 89 10.60 -2.14 13.49
CA LEU A 89 9.75 -0.96 13.28
C LEU A 89 8.90 -0.61 14.50
N ALA A 90 8.66 -1.54 15.42
CA ALA A 90 7.93 -1.27 16.66
C ALA A 90 8.74 -0.39 17.63
N GLY A 91 10.07 -0.39 17.53
CA GLY A 91 10.93 0.63 18.13
C GLY A 91 11.65 0.25 19.42
N ASP A 92 11.74 -1.03 19.78
CA ASP A 92 12.37 -1.48 21.05
C ASP A 92 13.92 -1.37 21.07
N GLY A 93 14.54 -0.71 20.08
CA GLY A 93 15.95 -0.31 20.13
C GLY A 93 16.98 -1.42 19.86
N HIS A 94 16.61 -2.47 19.11
CA HIS A 94 17.50 -3.60 18.81
C HIS A 94 18.67 -3.21 17.87
N ASP A 95 19.88 -3.71 18.15
CA ASP A 95 21.12 -3.38 17.41
C ASP A 95 21.03 -3.66 15.90
N LEU A 96 20.26 -4.70 15.52
CA LEU A 96 19.98 -5.02 14.11
C LEU A 96 19.42 -3.83 13.30
N SER A 97 18.77 -2.87 13.97
CA SER A 97 18.23 -1.67 13.32
C SER A 97 19.31 -0.86 12.58
N ALA A 98 20.58 -0.98 12.96
CA ALA A 98 21.70 -0.27 12.34
C ALA A 98 21.92 -0.64 10.84
N TRP A 99 21.48 -1.82 10.41
CA TRP A 99 21.56 -2.25 9.01
C TRP A 99 20.27 -2.00 8.23
N TYR A 100 19.18 -1.63 8.91
CA TYR A 100 17.88 -1.42 8.28
C TYR A 100 17.74 0.03 7.80
N GLY A 101 17.94 0.28 6.50
CA GLY A 101 17.78 1.60 5.88
C GLY A 101 16.37 2.19 5.94
N SER A 102 15.38 1.40 6.38
CA SER A 102 14.05 1.87 6.76
C SER A 102 14.02 2.60 8.11
N LEU A 103 15.03 2.41 8.96
CA LEU A 103 15.08 2.88 10.35
C LEU A 103 16.22 3.86 10.61
N THR A 104 17.34 3.74 9.89
CA THR A 104 18.53 4.56 10.11
C THR A 104 19.11 5.13 8.81
N ASP A 105 19.75 6.28 8.93
CA ASP A 105 20.61 6.91 7.92
C ASP A 105 21.71 7.72 8.65
N PRO A 106 23.01 7.38 8.49
CA PRO A 106 23.58 6.38 7.58
C PRO A 106 23.27 4.93 7.98
N VAL A 107 23.23 4.06 6.97
CA VAL A 107 23.09 2.60 7.14
C VAL A 107 24.46 1.98 7.38
N ARG A 108 24.57 1.08 8.35
CA ARG A 108 25.78 0.31 8.61
C ARG A 108 26.05 -0.64 7.41
N PRO A 109 27.30 -0.74 6.91
CA PRO A 109 27.63 -1.67 5.85
C PRO A 109 27.42 -3.13 6.30
N VAL A 110 27.09 -4.00 5.35
CA VAL A 110 26.99 -5.44 5.56
C VAL A 110 28.33 -6.07 5.27
N GLY A 111 28.89 -6.79 6.23
CA GLY A 111 30.21 -7.40 6.14
C GLY A 111 30.42 -8.55 7.13
N GLU A 112 31.67 -8.73 7.53
CA GLU A 112 32.09 -9.74 8.51
C GLU A 112 32.42 -9.08 9.86
N GLY A 113 32.49 -9.87 10.93
CA GLY A 113 32.88 -9.36 12.25
C GLY A 113 31.81 -8.44 12.83
N GLU A 114 32.18 -7.21 13.21
CA GLU A 114 31.23 -6.27 13.79
C GLU A 114 30.16 -5.80 12.78
N ASP A 115 30.46 -5.83 11.48
CA ASP A 115 29.55 -5.44 10.41
C ASP A 115 28.66 -6.60 9.93
N ASP A 116 28.75 -7.78 10.56
CA ASP A 116 27.87 -8.93 10.28
C ASP A 116 26.54 -8.81 11.05
N PRO A 117 25.40 -8.57 10.36
CA PRO A 117 24.09 -8.49 11.02
C PRO A 117 23.57 -9.85 11.50
N TRP A 118 24.22 -10.96 11.12
CA TRP A 118 23.66 -12.30 11.26
C TRP A 118 23.33 -12.68 12.70
N LEU A 119 24.23 -12.44 13.65
CA LEU A 119 23.99 -12.85 15.04
C LEU A 119 22.78 -12.13 15.63
N HIS A 120 22.67 -10.82 15.36
CA HIS A 120 21.52 -10.02 15.77
C HIS A 120 20.22 -10.47 15.08
N PHE A 121 20.27 -10.80 13.79
CA PHE A 121 19.11 -11.31 13.07
C PHE A 121 18.67 -12.69 13.60
N ARG A 122 19.62 -13.60 13.82
CA ARG A 122 19.37 -14.95 14.30
C ARG A 122 18.73 -14.94 15.68
N GLU A 123 19.29 -14.17 16.61
CA GLU A 123 18.74 -13.98 17.96
C GLU A 123 17.29 -13.51 17.87
N LEU A 124 17.04 -12.40 17.18
CA LEU A 124 15.70 -11.83 17.06
C LEU A 124 14.72 -12.79 16.36
N ALA A 125 15.13 -13.50 15.32
CA ALA A 125 14.26 -14.43 14.59
C ALA A 125 13.82 -15.65 15.42
N LEU A 126 14.70 -16.13 16.31
CA LEU A 126 14.45 -17.31 17.15
C LEU A 126 13.75 -16.95 18.45
N ASP A 127 14.23 -15.92 19.14
CA ASP A 127 13.93 -15.67 20.55
C ASP A 127 12.77 -14.68 20.74
N ASP A 128 12.50 -13.82 19.76
CA ASP A 128 11.43 -12.84 19.88
C ASP A 128 10.03 -13.46 19.64
N PRO A 129 9.11 -13.34 20.62
CA PRO A 129 7.77 -13.94 20.51
C PRO A 129 6.89 -13.23 19.49
N HIS A 130 7.12 -11.95 19.19
CA HIS A 130 6.37 -11.21 18.17
C HIS A 130 6.73 -11.67 16.76
N VAL A 131 7.99 -12.04 16.48
CA VAL A 131 8.36 -12.69 15.21
C VAL A 131 7.55 -13.98 15.03
N ALA A 132 7.52 -14.84 16.05
CA ALA A 132 6.78 -16.10 16.01
C ALA A 132 5.27 -15.88 15.82
N ARG A 133 4.71 -14.83 16.45
CA ARG A 133 3.31 -14.46 16.30
C ARG A 133 3.01 -13.98 14.88
N ASN A 134 3.86 -13.12 14.32
CA ASN A 134 3.69 -12.58 12.98
C ASN A 134 3.72 -13.70 11.93
N LEU A 135 4.67 -14.63 12.04
CA LEU A 135 4.76 -15.81 11.17
C LEU A 135 3.47 -16.66 11.17
N ARG A 136 2.77 -16.78 12.31
CA ARG A 136 1.54 -17.58 12.43
C ARG A 136 0.28 -16.88 11.92
N THR A 137 0.28 -15.55 11.91
CA THR A 137 -0.97 -14.76 11.83
C THR A 137 -1.00 -13.77 10.69
N ARG A 138 0.11 -13.57 9.99
CA ARG A 138 0.24 -12.57 8.93
C ARG A 138 0.71 -13.20 7.63
N SER A 139 0.31 -12.58 6.52
CA SER A 139 0.81 -12.85 5.18
C SER A 139 1.57 -11.64 4.64
N THR A 140 2.46 -11.87 3.68
CA THR A 140 3.20 -10.78 3.02
C THR A 140 2.25 -9.88 2.24
N GLN A 141 2.29 -8.57 2.47
CA GLN A 141 1.38 -7.57 1.89
C GLN A 141 2.16 -6.35 1.43
N THR A 142 2.30 -6.14 0.13
CA THR A 142 3.18 -5.07 -0.40
C THR A 142 2.47 -3.79 -0.86
N ASN A 143 1.15 -3.85 -1.13
CA ASN A 143 0.30 -2.76 -1.65
C ASN A 143 1.07 -1.64 -2.41
N GLU A 144 1.73 -2.02 -3.51
CA GLU A 144 2.73 -1.17 -4.18
C GLU A 144 2.11 -0.07 -5.05
N VAL A 145 1.99 1.15 -4.49
CA VAL A 145 1.41 2.33 -5.15
C VAL A 145 2.18 2.80 -6.38
N GLY A 146 3.44 2.40 -6.58
CA GLY A 146 4.17 2.68 -7.82
C GLY A 146 3.45 2.14 -9.07
N ARG A 147 2.64 1.09 -8.93
CA ARG A 147 1.83 0.52 -10.02
C ARG A 147 0.77 1.51 -10.54
N CYS A 148 0.39 2.50 -9.75
CA CYS A 148 -0.51 3.56 -10.17
C CYS A 148 0.04 4.36 -11.38
N CYS A 149 1.36 4.37 -11.61
CA CYS A 149 1.97 4.96 -12.81
C CYS A 149 1.47 4.34 -14.12
N ALA A 150 1.05 3.08 -14.09
CA ALA A 150 0.45 2.40 -15.23
C ALA A 150 -1.08 2.46 -15.20
N LEU A 151 -1.69 2.44 -14.01
CA LEU A 151 -3.14 2.53 -13.86
C LEU A 151 -3.69 3.89 -14.31
N LEU A 152 -3.04 5.01 -13.97
CA LEU A 152 -3.50 6.34 -14.35
C LEU A 152 -3.78 6.47 -15.85
N PRO A 153 -2.81 6.23 -16.76
CA PRO A 153 -3.08 6.37 -18.19
C PRO A 153 -4.11 5.37 -18.71
N ALA A 154 -4.17 4.15 -18.18
CA ALA A 154 -5.15 3.14 -18.60
C ALA A 154 -6.58 3.51 -18.18
N LEU A 155 -6.77 3.98 -16.95
CA LEU A 155 -8.07 4.42 -16.44
C LEU A 155 -8.53 5.72 -17.09
N ALA A 156 -7.60 6.66 -17.33
CA ALA A 156 -7.90 7.89 -18.06
C ALA A 156 -8.33 7.62 -19.51
N ASP A 157 -7.63 6.72 -20.20
CA ASP A 157 -8.00 6.31 -21.55
C ASP A 157 -9.37 5.62 -21.57
N LEU A 158 -9.61 4.71 -20.62
CA LEU A 158 -10.89 4.03 -20.49
C LEU A 158 -12.03 5.03 -20.21
N ALA A 159 -11.86 5.99 -19.30
CA ALA A 159 -12.89 6.97 -18.97
C ALA A 159 -13.29 7.83 -20.17
N ARG A 160 -12.33 8.19 -21.05
CA ARG A 160 -12.60 8.95 -22.28
C ARG A 160 -13.23 8.12 -23.38
N THR A 161 -12.85 6.86 -23.51
CA THR A 161 -13.26 5.99 -24.63
C THR A 161 -14.48 5.13 -24.32
N ALA A 162 -14.89 5.06 -23.05
CA ALA A 162 -16.04 4.29 -22.61
C ALA A 162 -17.35 4.77 -23.27
N PRO A 163 -18.25 3.84 -23.66
CA PRO A 163 -19.60 4.21 -24.11
C PRO A 163 -20.29 5.10 -23.08
N GLY A 164 -21.01 6.13 -23.54
CA GLY A 164 -21.68 7.09 -22.66
C GLY A 164 -20.79 8.22 -22.14
N ALA A 165 -19.49 8.26 -22.47
CA ALA A 165 -18.69 9.46 -22.28
C ALA A 165 -19.23 10.61 -23.17
N PRO A 166 -19.40 11.83 -22.64
CA PRO A 166 -19.84 12.96 -23.45
C PRO A 166 -18.75 13.36 -24.46
N PRO A 167 -19.11 14.01 -25.59
CA PRO A 167 -18.12 14.51 -26.54
C PRO A 167 -17.10 15.43 -25.85
N GLY A 168 -15.83 15.04 -25.90
CA GLY A 168 -14.74 15.79 -25.26
C GLY A 168 -14.65 15.66 -23.73
N GLY A 169 -15.42 14.78 -23.10
CA GLY A 169 -15.34 14.53 -21.66
C GLY A 169 -15.09 13.06 -21.31
N SER A 170 -15.31 12.70 -20.05
CA SER A 170 -15.08 11.34 -19.53
C SER A 170 -16.32 10.79 -18.83
N ARG A 171 -16.57 9.49 -18.98
CA ARG A 171 -17.55 8.77 -18.18
C ARG A 171 -16.98 8.51 -16.78
N PRO A 172 -17.74 8.76 -15.70
CA PRO A 172 -17.31 8.39 -14.36
C PRO A 172 -17.01 6.90 -14.22
N LEU A 173 -15.98 6.57 -13.44
CA LEU A 173 -15.59 5.19 -13.15
C LEU A 173 -16.06 4.78 -11.75
N GLY A 174 -16.59 3.57 -11.63
CA GLY A 174 -16.80 2.89 -10.35
C GLY A 174 -15.75 1.80 -10.18
N LEU A 175 -14.77 2.02 -9.31
CA LEU A 175 -13.61 1.14 -9.18
C LEU A 175 -13.88 0.03 -8.17
N VAL A 176 -13.53 -1.19 -8.55
CA VAL A 176 -13.50 -2.38 -7.70
C VAL A 176 -12.09 -2.96 -7.76
N GLU A 177 -11.24 -2.70 -6.77
CA GLU A 177 -9.91 -3.33 -6.70
C GLU A 177 -10.03 -4.70 -6.04
N VAL A 178 -9.59 -5.75 -6.71
CA VAL A 178 -9.45 -7.10 -6.12
C VAL A 178 -8.01 -7.34 -5.67
N GLY A 179 -7.82 -7.98 -4.53
CA GLY A 179 -6.52 -8.05 -3.86
C GLY A 179 -6.05 -6.70 -3.36
N ALA A 180 -7.00 -5.89 -2.88
CA ALA A 180 -6.75 -4.48 -2.60
C ALA A 180 -5.80 -4.22 -1.43
N SER A 181 -5.56 -5.21 -0.55
CA SER A 181 -4.78 -5.03 0.68
C SER A 181 -5.34 -3.90 1.55
N ALA A 182 -4.69 -2.73 1.59
CA ALA A 182 -5.17 -1.52 2.26
C ALA A 182 -5.91 -0.54 1.32
N GLY A 183 -6.11 -0.91 0.06
CA GLY A 183 -6.78 -0.12 -0.97
C GLY A 183 -5.97 1.07 -1.49
N LEU A 184 -4.65 1.12 -1.26
CA LEU A 184 -3.85 2.29 -1.63
C LEU A 184 -3.85 2.57 -3.15
N ASN A 185 -3.98 1.55 -4.02
CA ASN A 185 -4.00 1.80 -5.46
C ASN A 185 -5.33 2.41 -5.95
N LEU A 186 -6.43 2.22 -5.20
CA LEU A 186 -7.68 2.93 -5.47
C LEU A 186 -7.53 4.44 -5.32
N LEU A 187 -6.48 4.93 -4.64
CA LEU A 187 -6.16 6.34 -4.46
C LEU A 187 -5.24 6.91 -5.53
N PHE A 188 -5.14 6.28 -6.70
CA PHE A 188 -4.29 6.74 -7.80
C PHE A 188 -4.53 8.22 -8.18
N ASP A 189 -5.77 8.70 -8.10
CA ASP A 189 -6.16 10.09 -8.36
C ASP A 189 -5.71 11.08 -7.27
N ARG A 190 -5.15 10.59 -6.15
CA ARG A 190 -4.60 11.41 -5.06
C ARG A 190 -3.07 11.50 -5.08
N TYR A 191 -2.41 10.87 -6.05
CA TYR A 191 -0.95 10.89 -6.18
C TYR A 191 -0.50 11.84 -7.30
N GLY A 192 0.70 12.38 -7.14
CA GLY A 192 1.41 13.09 -8.20
C GLY A 192 2.22 12.10 -9.04
N TYR A 193 2.52 12.46 -10.29
CA TYR A 193 3.21 11.57 -11.22
C TYR A 193 4.31 12.28 -11.98
N ARG A 194 5.43 11.59 -12.18
CA ARG A 194 6.54 12.07 -13.00
C ARG A 194 7.07 10.95 -13.90
N TYR A 195 7.02 11.21 -15.20
CA TYR A 195 7.33 10.20 -16.23
C TYR A 195 8.70 10.37 -16.91
N ALA A 196 9.46 11.38 -16.47
CA ALA A 196 10.82 11.65 -16.92
C ALA A 196 11.62 12.28 -15.76
N PRO A 197 12.90 11.93 -15.58
CA PRO A 197 13.75 12.58 -14.58
C PRO A 197 13.77 14.10 -14.75
N GLY A 198 13.40 14.86 -13.71
CA GLY A 198 13.28 16.32 -13.78
C GLY A 198 12.16 16.85 -14.69
N GLY A 199 11.30 15.96 -15.20
CA GLY A 199 10.12 16.33 -16.00
C GLY A 199 9.01 16.95 -15.15
N PRO A 200 8.01 17.56 -15.80
CA PRO A 200 6.89 18.18 -15.11
C PRO A 200 6.09 17.14 -14.32
N GLU A 201 5.72 17.50 -13.10
CA GLU A 201 4.74 16.76 -12.31
C GLU A 201 3.36 16.86 -12.96
N ARG A 202 2.62 15.74 -12.93
CA ARG A 202 1.22 15.64 -13.32
C ARG A 202 0.38 15.33 -12.09
N ALA A 203 -0.87 15.79 -12.06
CA ALA A 203 -1.74 15.76 -10.88
C ALA A 203 -1.10 16.51 -9.68
N THR A 204 -0.79 17.78 -9.91
CA THR A 204 0.03 18.62 -9.02
C THR A 204 -0.63 18.87 -7.67
N GLY A 205 0.12 18.69 -6.59
CA GLY A 205 -0.28 19.08 -5.22
C GLY A 205 -0.38 17.92 -4.21
N SER A 206 -0.08 16.69 -4.63
CA SER A 206 0.05 15.55 -3.72
C SER A 206 1.37 15.60 -2.94
N ALA A 207 1.34 15.18 -1.67
CA ALA A 207 2.55 14.97 -0.87
C ALA A 207 3.41 13.79 -1.38
N LEU A 208 2.82 12.88 -2.17
CA LEU A 208 3.50 11.77 -2.81
C LEU A 208 3.54 11.96 -4.33
N VAL A 209 4.75 11.99 -4.89
CA VAL A 209 4.99 11.94 -6.33
C VAL A 209 5.58 10.59 -6.70
N LEU A 210 4.98 9.92 -7.68
CA LEU A 210 5.41 8.63 -8.19
C LEU A 210 6.25 8.83 -9.46
N ASP A 211 7.53 8.52 -9.36
CA ASP A 211 8.46 8.53 -10.50
C ASP A 211 8.41 7.22 -11.28
N CYS A 212 8.29 7.32 -12.61
CA CYS A 212 8.26 6.19 -13.53
C CYS A 212 9.00 6.55 -14.81
N GLU A 213 10.04 5.80 -15.17
CA GLU A 213 10.76 5.98 -16.43
C GLU A 213 9.90 5.53 -17.62
N LEU A 214 9.61 6.42 -18.57
CA LEU A 214 9.01 6.01 -19.83
C LEU A 214 10.04 5.38 -20.76
N ARG A 215 9.71 4.18 -21.26
CA ARG A 215 10.51 3.41 -22.20
C ARG A 215 9.76 3.22 -23.52
N GLY A 216 10.50 2.85 -24.55
CA GLY A 216 9.97 2.63 -25.90
C GLY A 216 9.74 3.92 -26.68
N GLY A 217 9.24 3.78 -27.91
CA GLY A 217 9.10 4.90 -28.87
C GLY A 217 7.70 5.51 -28.97
N ARG A 218 6.68 4.93 -28.31
CA ARG A 218 5.31 5.46 -28.36
C ARG A 218 5.13 6.51 -27.28
N ALA A 219 4.56 7.66 -27.66
CA ALA A 219 4.22 8.70 -26.71
C ALA A 219 3.09 8.24 -25.77
N LEU A 220 3.30 8.41 -24.47
CA LEU A 220 2.24 8.33 -23.47
C LEU A 220 1.48 9.64 -23.45
N VAL A 221 0.19 9.61 -23.81
CA VAL A 221 -0.69 10.78 -23.71
C VAL A 221 -1.41 10.73 -22.37
N LEU A 222 -0.94 11.54 -21.43
CA LEU A 222 -1.59 11.73 -20.14
C LEU A 222 -2.77 12.69 -20.30
N PRO A 223 -3.86 12.51 -19.55
CA PRO A 223 -4.97 13.45 -19.61
C PRO A 223 -4.58 14.79 -18.98
N ASP A 224 -5.21 15.86 -19.43
CA ASP A 224 -5.11 17.18 -18.77
C ASP A 224 -5.88 17.19 -17.43
N GLU A 225 -6.93 16.37 -17.31
CA GLU A 225 -7.75 16.21 -16.11
C GLU A 225 -7.82 14.74 -15.67
N LEU A 226 -7.82 14.49 -14.37
CA LEU A 226 -7.97 13.14 -13.83
C LEU A 226 -9.36 12.57 -14.16
N PRO A 227 -9.48 11.24 -14.39
CA PRO A 227 -10.78 10.63 -14.67
C PRO A 227 -11.73 10.78 -13.46
N PRO A 228 -13.01 11.13 -13.68
CA PRO A 228 -13.97 11.26 -12.59
C PRO A 228 -14.25 9.90 -11.94
N ILE A 229 -14.13 9.82 -10.61
CA ILE A 229 -14.39 8.61 -9.82
C ILE A 229 -15.72 8.75 -9.09
N ALA A 230 -16.70 7.91 -9.45
CA ALA A 230 -18.02 7.89 -8.85
C ALA A 230 -18.06 7.09 -7.54
N SER A 231 -17.29 6.00 -7.48
CA SER A 231 -17.18 5.13 -6.31
C SER A 231 -15.86 4.36 -6.36
N ARG A 232 -15.36 3.96 -5.20
CA ARG A 232 -14.20 3.06 -5.06
C ARG A 232 -14.46 2.08 -3.92
N VAL A 233 -14.15 0.81 -4.14
CA VAL A 233 -14.23 -0.23 -3.13
C VAL A 233 -13.14 -1.28 -3.40
N GLY A 234 -12.50 -1.76 -2.34
CA GLY A 234 -11.55 -2.86 -2.39
C GLY A 234 -12.19 -4.18 -1.96
N LEU A 235 -11.64 -5.28 -2.43
CA LEU A 235 -11.97 -6.64 -2.00
C LEU A 235 -10.66 -7.39 -1.75
N ASP A 236 -10.47 -7.90 -0.54
CA ASP A 236 -9.26 -8.64 -0.16
C ASP A 236 -9.60 -9.79 0.79
N LEU A 237 -8.83 -10.88 0.76
CA LEU A 237 -9.01 -12.01 1.69
C LEU A 237 -8.67 -11.60 3.14
N HIS A 238 -7.69 -10.70 3.29
CA HIS A 238 -7.20 -10.19 4.57
C HIS A 238 -6.98 -8.68 4.48
N PRO A 239 -8.05 -7.86 4.45
CA PRO A 239 -7.94 -6.41 4.37
C PRO A 239 -7.06 -5.84 5.47
N VAL A 240 -6.25 -4.85 5.12
CA VAL A 240 -5.36 -4.16 6.05
C VAL A 240 -6.05 -2.88 6.53
N ASP A 241 -6.32 -2.80 7.83
CA ASP A 241 -6.88 -1.60 8.46
C ASP A 241 -5.77 -0.57 8.72
N LEU A 242 -5.80 0.55 8.00
CA LEU A 242 -4.84 1.64 8.18
C LEU A 242 -5.08 2.49 9.44
N GLY A 243 -6.24 2.33 10.10
CA GLY A 243 -6.50 2.89 11.43
C GLY A 243 -5.76 2.15 12.53
N ASP A 244 -5.46 0.86 12.33
CA ASP A 244 -4.66 0.05 13.24
C ASP A 244 -3.16 0.24 12.94
N ARG A 245 -2.46 0.89 13.88
CA ARG A 245 -1.01 1.16 13.78
C ARG A 245 -0.17 -0.09 13.56
N ALA A 246 -0.56 -1.24 14.11
CA ALA A 246 0.17 -2.49 13.95
C ALA A 246 -0.05 -3.14 12.57
N GLN A 247 -1.19 -2.90 11.93
CA GLN A 247 -1.47 -3.34 10.57
C GLN A 247 -0.83 -2.39 9.54
N ALA A 248 -0.91 -1.08 9.76
CA ALA A 248 -0.19 -0.09 8.96
C ALA A 248 1.34 -0.32 8.99
N ARG A 249 1.91 -0.59 10.17
CA ARG A 249 3.34 -0.94 10.32
C ARG A 249 3.70 -2.22 9.58
N TRP A 250 2.84 -3.24 9.60
CA TRP A 250 3.06 -4.48 8.87
C TRP A 250 3.19 -4.28 7.36
N LEU A 251 2.37 -3.40 6.79
CA LEU A 251 2.45 -3.05 5.37
C LEU A 251 3.82 -2.43 5.01
N VAL A 252 4.38 -1.63 5.92
CA VAL A 252 5.73 -1.06 5.79
C VAL A 252 6.80 -2.14 6.02
N ALA A 253 6.60 -3.05 6.97
CA ALA A 253 7.52 -4.15 7.27
C ALA A 253 7.70 -5.11 6.09
N CYS A 254 6.66 -5.29 5.28
CA CYS A 254 6.70 -6.06 4.05
C CYS A 254 7.53 -5.40 2.92
N GLN A 255 7.91 -4.12 3.09
CA GLN A 255 8.89 -3.46 2.21
C GLN A 255 10.32 -3.81 2.64
N TRP A 256 11.25 -3.74 1.69
CA TRP A 256 12.62 -4.19 1.92
C TRP A 256 13.51 -3.03 2.40
N PRO A 257 14.29 -3.21 3.48
CA PRO A 257 15.13 -2.16 4.06
C PRO A 257 16.25 -1.71 3.13
N ASP A 258 16.71 -2.57 2.21
CA ASP A 258 17.64 -2.22 1.13
C ASP A 258 17.05 -1.23 0.10
N GLN A 259 15.75 -0.93 0.19
CA GLN A 259 15.01 -0.08 -0.74
C GLN A 259 14.33 1.08 -0.01
N PRO A 260 15.10 2.00 0.62
CA PRO A 260 14.57 3.06 1.47
C PRO A 260 13.58 3.98 0.74
N ALA A 261 13.79 4.24 -0.55
CA ALA A 261 12.84 5.01 -1.36
C ALA A 261 11.46 4.32 -1.48
N ARG A 262 11.41 2.99 -1.56
CA ARG A 262 10.14 2.23 -1.58
C ARG A 262 9.47 2.24 -0.21
N VAL A 263 10.25 2.09 0.86
CA VAL A 263 9.75 2.21 2.25
C VAL A 263 9.16 3.60 2.49
N HIS A 264 9.86 4.66 2.07
CA HIS A 264 9.40 6.04 2.22
C HIS A 264 8.10 6.28 1.46
N ARG A 265 8.02 5.83 0.21
CA ARG A 265 6.78 5.87 -0.58
C ARG A 265 5.62 5.17 0.11
N ALA A 266 5.83 3.96 0.64
CA ALA A 266 4.80 3.23 1.37
C ALA A 266 4.32 3.98 2.62
N ARG A 267 5.24 4.58 3.40
CA ARG A 267 4.90 5.40 4.57
C ARG A 267 4.06 6.62 4.20
N ILE A 268 4.43 7.35 3.15
CA ILE A 268 3.64 8.51 2.71
C ILE A 268 2.26 8.06 2.22
N ALA A 269 2.17 6.97 1.44
CA ALA A 269 0.88 6.47 0.95
C ALA A 269 -0.05 6.04 2.10
N VAL A 270 0.49 5.35 3.11
CA VAL A 270 -0.24 5.02 4.35
C VAL A 270 -0.71 6.29 5.06
N ALA A 271 0.16 7.28 5.22
CA ALA A 271 -0.20 8.55 5.88
C ALA A 271 -1.29 9.31 5.11
N LEU A 272 -1.23 9.34 3.78
CA LEU A 272 -2.24 9.98 2.92
C LEU A 272 -3.61 9.29 3.01
N ALA A 273 -3.63 7.98 3.23
CA ALA A 273 -4.85 7.19 3.35
C ALA A 273 -5.38 7.08 4.79
N HIS A 274 -4.62 7.53 5.79
CA HIS A 274 -5.02 7.41 7.18
C HIS A 274 -6.24 8.29 7.47
N GLY A 275 -7.32 7.69 7.98
CA GLY A 275 -8.58 8.37 8.31
C GLY A 275 -9.49 8.71 7.12
N ASP A 276 -8.99 8.63 5.87
CA ASP A 276 -9.76 8.89 4.64
C ASP A 276 -9.41 7.90 3.52
N GLY A 277 -9.16 6.64 3.90
CA GLY A 277 -8.88 5.55 2.98
C GLY A 277 -10.16 4.99 2.34
N PRO A 278 -10.03 4.28 1.20
CA PRO A 278 -11.17 3.59 0.60
C PRO A 278 -11.64 2.42 1.47
N GLU A 279 -12.92 2.09 1.42
CA GLU A 279 -13.45 0.88 2.05
C GLU A 279 -12.87 -0.36 1.35
N VAL A 280 -12.33 -1.29 2.13
CA VAL A 280 -11.88 -2.60 1.66
C VAL A 280 -12.66 -3.68 2.39
N LEU A 281 -13.46 -4.43 1.64
CA LEU A 281 -14.27 -5.51 2.17
C LEU A 281 -13.46 -6.80 2.22
N GLN A 282 -13.71 -7.60 3.25
CA GLN A 282 -13.17 -8.95 3.33
C GLN A 282 -13.96 -9.88 2.42
N GLY A 283 -13.29 -10.57 1.50
CA GLY A 283 -13.92 -11.57 0.63
C GLY A 283 -12.98 -12.13 -0.43
N ASP A 284 -13.44 -13.17 -1.11
CA ASP A 284 -12.72 -13.82 -2.20
C ASP A 284 -13.01 -13.12 -3.54
N LEU A 285 -11.96 -12.83 -4.30
CA LEU A 285 -12.07 -12.09 -5.56
C LEU A 285 -12.88 -12.79 -6.65
N VAL A 286 -13.04 -14.12 -6.59
CA VAL A 286 -13.84 -14.90 -7.54
C VAL A 286 -15.28 -14.95 -7.07
N ASP A 287 -15.48 -15.29 -5.80
CA ASP A 287 -16.79 -15.64 -5.27
C ASP A 287 -17.62 -14.39 -4.88
N ASP A 288 -16.94 -13.30 -4.48
CA ASP A 288 -17.58 -12.13 -3.88
C ASP A 288 -17.52 -10.86 -4.76
N VAL A 289 -16.90 -10.88 -5.95
CA VAL A 289 -16.77 -9.67 -6.80
C VAL A 289 -18.08 -9.17 -7.40
N ALA A 290 -19.04 -10.05 -7.65
CA ALA A 290 -20.28 -9.74 -8.36
C ALA A 290 -21.15 -8.66 -7.67
N PRO A 291 -21.44 -8.77 -6.36
CA PRO A 291 -22.15 -7.72 -5.63
C PRO A 291 -21.51 -6.33 -5.75
N LEU A 292 -20.17 -6.24 -5.72
CA LEU A 292 -19.45 -4.97 -5.80
C LEU A 292 -19.60 -4.33 -7.19
N VAL A 293 -19.46 -5.13 -8.25
CA VAL A 293 -19.68 -4.67 -9.64
C VAL A 293 -21.13 -4.23 -9.85
N GLN A 294 -22.10 -4.95 -9.27
CA GLN A 294 -23.52 -4.63 -9.38
C GLN A 294 -23.90 -3.34 -8.62
N ALA A 295 -23.22 -3.04 -7.51
CA ALA A 295 -23.43 -1.83 -6.72
C ALA A 295 -23.02 -0.54 -7.46
N VAL A 296 -22.15 -0.63 -8.47
CA VAL A 296 -21.76 0.54 -9.28
C VAL A 296 -22.96 1.08 -10.05
N GLY A 297 -23.32 2.33 -9.78
CA GLY A 297 -24.46 3.01 -10.41
C GLY A 297 -24.39 3.06 -11.93
N ALA A 298 -25.53 3.04 -12.62
CA ALA A 298 -25.61 2.95 -14.08
C ALA A 298 -24.93 4.13 -14.82
N PHE A 299 -24.81 5.29 -14.18
CA PHE A 299 -24.14 6.47 -14.72
C PHE A 299 -22.61 6.30 -14.79
N ALA A 300 -22.04 5.37 -14.04
CA ALA A 300 -20.61 5.06 -14.02
C ALA A 300 -20.32 3.75 -14.77
N LEU A 301 -19.11 3.63 -15.30
CA LEU A 301 -18.58 2.37 -15.80
C LEU A 301 -17.96 1.58 -14.63
N PRO A 302 -18.41 0.36 -14.32
CA PRO A 302 -17.70 -0.52 -13.41
C PRO A 302 -16.36 -0.93 -14.01
N VAL A 303 -15.29 -0.76 -13.24
CA VAL A 303 -13.93 -1.18 -13.62
C VAL A 303 -13.35 -2.02 -12.50
N VAL A 304 -13.14 -3.30 -12.76
CA VAL A 304 -12.39 -4.18 -11.87
C VAL A 304 -10.91 -3.93 -12.11
N VAL A 305 -10.14 -3.73 -11.05
CA VAL A 305 -8.69 -3.49 -11.09
C VAL A 305 -7.99 -4.61 -10.33
N ALA A 306 -6.93 -5.18 -10.90
CA ALA A 306 -6.11 -6.20 -10.24
C ALA A 306 -4.63 -5.92 -10.45
N THR A 307 -3.83 -5.88 -9.39
CA THR A 307 -2.37 -5.70 -9.52
C THR A 307 -1.60 -6.78 -8.77
N TRP A 308 -1.02 -7.72 -9.53
CA TRP A 308 -0.24 -8.86 -9.03
C TRP A 308 -0.98 -9.90 -8.16
N VAL A 309 -2.28 -9.71 -7.87
CA VAL A 309 -3.04 -10.65 -7.04
C VAL A 309 -3.40 -11.93 -7.81
N LEU A 310 -3.59 -11.85 -9.13
CA LEU A 310 -4.08 -13.00 -9.91
C LEU A 310 -2.99 -14.08 -10.04
N ALA A 311 -1.72 -13.70 -9.92
CA ALA A 311 -0.59 -14.60 -9.82
C ALA A 311 -0.62 -15.53 -8.58
N TYR A 312 -1.43 -15.22 -7.56
CA TYR A 312 -1.60 -16.05 -6.35
C TYR A 312 -2.71 -17.09 -6.48
N LEU A 313 -3.54 -16.99 -7.52
CA LEU A 313 -4.61 -17.94 -7.78
C LEU A 313 -4.07 -19.16 -8.52
N SER A 314 -4.72 -20.31 -8.32
CA SER A 314 -4.51 -21.44 -9.23
C SER A 314 -5.03 -21.09 -10.62
N THR A 315 -4.55 -21.79 -11.65
CA THR A 315 -5.02 -21.62 -13.03
C THR A 315 -6.55 -21.71 -13.13
N GLU A 316 -7.16 -22.66 -12.44
CA GLU A 316 -8.62 -22.86 -12.41
C GLU A 316 -9.34 -21.67 -11.79
N ARG A 317 -8.77 -21.07 -10.73
CA ARG A 317 -9.34 -19.86 -10.10
C ARG A 317 -9.16 -18.62 -10.96
N GLN A 318 -8.07 -18.51 -11.73
CA GLN A 318 -7.90 -17.45 -12.74
C GLN A 318 -8.97 -17.55 -13.85
N GLU A 319 -9.21 -18.76 -14.35
CA GLU A 319 -10.25 -19.03 -15.35
C GLU A 319 -11.66 -18.74 -14.79
N ALA A 320 -11.94 -19.16 -13.56
CA ALA A 320 -13.20 -18.91 -12.87
C ALA A 320 -13.46 -17.40 -12.66
N PHE A 321 -12.44 -16.64 -12.23
CA PHE A 321 -12.51 -15.19 -12.10
C PHE A 321 -12.91 -14.53 -13.43
N LEU A 322 -12.21 -14.90 -14.51
CA LEU A 322 -12.47 -14.35 -15.84
C LEU A 322 -13.86 -14.75 -16.38
N ALA A 323 -14.31 -15.96 -16.07
CA ALA A 323 -15.65 -16.43 -16.41
C ALA A 323 -16.74 -15.63 -15.68
N GLU A 324 -16.54 -15.33 -14.39
CA GLU A 324 -17.49 -14.55 -13.60
C GLU A 324 -17.58 -13.10 -14.08
N LEU A 325 -16.45 -12.46 -14.38
CA LEU A 325 -16.45 -11.14 -15.04
C LEU A 325 -17.10 -11.21 -16.43
N GLY A 326 -16.91 -12.30 -17.17
CA GLY A 326 -17.59 -12.53 -18.45
C GLY A 326 -19.11 -12.63 -18.30
N ARG A 327 -19.60 -13.28 -17.25
CA ARG A 327 -21.02 -13.37 -16.92
C ARG A 327 -21.60 -12.00 -16.61
N LEU A 328 -20.94 -11.21 -15.75
CA LEU A 328 -21.32 -9.84 -15.41
C LEU A 328 -21.29 -8.92 -16.64
N GLY A 329 -20.25 -9.04 -17.47
CA GLY A 329 -20.07 -8.30 -18.72
C GLY A 329 -21.11 -8.61 -19.81
N ALA A 330 -21.83 -9.74 -19.68
CA ALA A 330 -22.98 -10.05 -20.54
C ALA A 330 -24.26 -9.32 -20.10
N GLU A 331 -24.32 -8.86 -18.84
CA GLU A 331 -25.47 -8.16 -18.25
C GLU A 331 -25.33 -6.63 -18.35
N ARG A 332 -24.10 -6.12 -18.32
CA ARG A 332 -23.80 -4.67 -18.41
C ARG A 332 -22.39 -4.41 -18.93
N ASP A 333 -22.13 -3.17 -19.36
CA ASP A 333 -20.77 -2.70 -19.63
C ASP A 333 -19.89 -2.91 -18.39
N LEU A 334 -18.74 -3.56 -18.58
CA LEU A 334 -17.74 -3.85 -17.55
C LEU A 334 -16.34 -3.83 -18.16
N SER A 335 -15.37 -3.30 -17.44
CA SER A 335 -13.96 -3.46 -17.81
C SER A 335 -13.14 -4.11 -16.69
N LEU A 336 -12.15 -4.91 -17.06
CA LEU A 336 -11.08 -5.35 -16.20
C LEU A 336 -9.79 -4.66 -16.65
N VAL A 337 -9.05 -4.07 -15.71
CA VAL A 337 -7.68 -3.59 -15.92
C VAL A 337 -6.77 -4.35 -14.97
N TYR A 338 -5.88 -5.19 -15.49
CA TYR A 338 -4.95 -5.95 -14.66
C TYR A 338 -3.49 -5.74 -15.06
N ALA A 339 -2.61 -5.81 -14.06
CA ALA A 339 -1.15 -5.77 -14.22
C ALA A 339 -0.55 -7.04 -13.60
N GLU A 340 -0.15 -8.00 -14.45
CA GLU A 340 0.30 -9.33 -14.03
C GLU A 340 1.50 -9.81 -14.85
N LEU A 341 2.32 -10.71 -14.30
CA LEU A 341 3.36 -11.40 -15.04
C LEU A 341 2.73 -12.52 -15.89
N PRO A 342 2.82 -12.51 -17.24
CA PRO A 342 2.08 -13.45 -18.08
C PRO A 342 2.32 -14.93 -17.74
N SER A 343 3.55 -15.31 -17.37
CA SER A 343 3.89 -16.69 -16.98
C SER A 343 3.24 -17.16 -15.68
N ARG A 344 2.71 -16.24 -14.86
CA ARG A 344 2.01 -16.54 -13.59
C ARG A 344 0.49 -16.48 -13.71
N VAL A 345 -0.02 -16.08 -14.86
CA VAL A 345 -1.46 -16.04 -15.12
C VAL A 345 -1.87 -16.86 -16.34
N PRO A 346 -1.50 -18.16 -16.43
CA PRO A 346 -1.82 -18.99 -17.59
C PRO A 346 -3.33 -19.14 -17.85
N GLY A 347 -4.18 -18.93 -16.84
CA GLY A 347 -5.64 -18.94 -16.98
C GLY A 347 -6.22 -17.65 -17.57
N LEU A 348 -5.42 -16.58 -17.67
CA LEU A 348 -5.80 -15.32 -18.29
C LEU A 348 -5.15 -15.26 -19.68
N ALA A 349 -5.93 -15.32 -20.76
CA ALA A 349 -5.40 -15.18 -22.10
C ALA A 349 -4.78 -13.78 -22.32
N VAL A 350 -3.49 -13.60 -22.02
CA VAL A 350 -2.75 -12.35 -22.19
C VAL A 350 -2.50 -12.11 -23.69
N PRO A 351 -2.93 -10.97 -24.26
CA PRO A 351 -2.61 -10.65 -25.65
C PRO A 351 -1.09 -10.56 -25.87
N PRO A 352 -0.56 -11.07 -26.99
CA PRO A 352 0.85 -10.94 -27.30
C PRO A 352 1.23 -9.48 -27.51
N ARG A 353 2.51 -9.16 -27.36
CA ARG A 353 3.00 -7.82 -27.66
C ARG A 353 2.76 -7.46 -29.14
N PRO A 354 2.31 -6.23 -29.46
CA PRO A 354 2.11 -5.80 -30.85
C PRO A 354 3.40 -5.82 -31.70
N ASP A 355 4.56 -5.66 -31.06
CA ASP A 355 5.87 -5.65 -31.72
C ASP A 355 6.52 -7.04 -31.85
N GLY A 356 5.84 -8.10 -31.40
CA GLY A 356 6.30 -9.48 -31.50
C GLY A 356 7.47 -9.86 -30.60
N ARG A 357 7.91 -8.98 -29.68
CA ARG A 357 8.94 -9.33 -28.70
C ARG A 357 8.42 -10.40 -27.73
N PRO A 358 9.30 -11.32 -27.26
CA PRO A 358 8.92 -12.35 -26.30
C PRO A 358 8.51 -11.74 -24.95
N ASP A 359 7.67 -12.48 -24.21
CA ASP A 359 7.22 -12.11 -22.85
C ASP A 359 8.24 -12.49 -21.78
N ASP A 360 9.52 -12.26 -22.05
CA ASP A 360 10.60 -12.89 -21.30
C ASP A 360 10.69 -12.43 -19.84
N LEU A 361 10.29 -11.19 -19.49
CA LEU A 361 10.33 -10.68 -18.10
C LEU A 361 9.31 -9.57 -17.67
N PRO A 362 8.48 -8.94 -18.53
CA PRO A 362 7.70 -7.77 -18.11
C PRO A 362 6.39 -8.14 -17.39
N THR A 363 5.95 -7.29 -16.45
CA THR A 363 4.52 -7.26 -16.07
C THR A 363 3.75 -6.70 -17.27
N ALA A 364 2.66 -7.34 -17.68
CA ALA A 364 1.79 -6.87 -18.74
C ALA A 364 0.58 -6.14 -18.14
N LEU A 365 0.33 -4.91 -18.59
CA LEU A 365 -0.90 -4.17 -18.32
C LEU A 365 -1.93 -4.49 -19.41
N VAL A 366 -3.00 -5.15 -19.02
CA VAL A 366 -4.06 -5.61 -19.93
C VAL A 366 -5.40 -4.99 -19.53
N ARG A 367 -6.15 -4.52 -20.53
CA ARG A 367 -7.54 -4.13 -20.42
C ARG A 367 -8.42 -5.14 -21.14
N ILE A 368 -9.47 -5.61 -20.48
CA ILE A 368 -10.53 -6.41 -21.10
C ILE A 368 -11.82 -5.62 -20.99
N ASP A 369 -12.47 -5.40 -22.13
CA ASP A 369 -13.73 -4.68 -22.21
C ASP A 369 -14.86 -5.63 -22.63
N TRP A 370 -15.92 -5.70 -21.83
CA TRP A 370 -17.17 -6.36 -22.19
C TRP A 370 -18.22 -5.31 -22.53
N ARG A 371 -18.67 -5.30 -23.80
CA ARG A 371 -19.65 -4.35 -24.34
C ARG A 371 -20.57 -5.07 -25.31
N ASP A 372 -21.87 -4.87 -25.21
CA ASP A 372 -22.87 -5.43 -26.16
C ASP A 372 -22.69 -6.94 -26.46
N GLY A 373 -22.28 -7.73 -25.46
CA GLY A 373 -22.04 -9.18 -25.61
C GLY A 373 -20.75 -9.54 -26.38
N ALA A 374 -19.89 -8.57 -26.66
CA ALA A 374 -18.54 -8.76 -27.21
C ALA A 374 -17.48 -8.52 -26.13
N ARG A 375 -16.38 -9.27 -26.23
CA ARG A 375 -15.19 -9.11 -25.40
C ARG A 375 -14.02 -8.63 -26.26
N ARG A 376 -13.29 -7.62 -25.80
CA ARG A 376 -12.07 -7.11 -26.43
C ARG A 376 -10.93 -7.09 -25.42
N ASP A 377 -9.83 -7.76 -25.75
CA ASP A 377 -8.66 -7.88 -24.88
C ASP A 377 -7.52 -7.05 -25.48
N LEU A 378 -6.94 -6.14 -24.71
CA LEU A 378 -5.94 -5.15 -25.14
C LEU A 378 -4.75 -5.16 -24.19
N ARG A 379 -3.54 -5.41 -24.70
CA ARG A 379 -2.31 -5.16 -23.94
C ARG A 379 -1.87 -3.71 -24.15
N LEU A 380 -2.03 -2.90 -23.11
CA LEU A 380 -1.83 -1.46 -23.16
C LEU A 380 -0.36 -1.07 -22.95
N ALA A 381 0.34 -1.80 -22.11
CA ALA A 381 1.71 -1.50 -21.73
C ALA A 381 2.41 -2.69 -21.11
N ASP A 382 3.74 -2.59 -21.04
CA ASP A 382 4.58 -3.42 -20.18
C ASP A 382 5.23 -2.55 -19.12
N LEU A 383 5.43 -3.08 -17.92
CA LEU A 383 5.93 -2.30 -16.78
C LEU A 383 6.82 -3.11 -15.84
N HIS A 384 7.58 -2.38 -15.03
CA HIS A 384 8.22 -2.93 -13.85
C HIS A 384 7.17 -3.38 -12.82
N PRO A 385 7.38 -4.51 -12.08
CA PRO A 385 6.45 -4.98 -11.04
C PRO A 385 6.10 -3.96 -9.95
N HIS A 386 6.99 -3.00 -9.73
CA HIS A 386 6.84 -1.91 -8.75
C HIS A 386 6.70 -0.52 -9.37
N GLY A 387 6.49 -0.42 -10.69
CA GLY A 387 6.18 0.83 -11.38
C GLY A 387 7.35 1.81 -11.58
N THR A 388 8.61 1.33 -11.57
CA THR A 388 9.79 2.19 -11.81
C THR A 388 10.01 2.53 -13.28
N TRP A 389 9.48 1.71 -14.19
CA TRP A 389 9.46 2.00 -15.63
C TRP A 389 8.16 1.48 -16.26
N LEU A 390 7.78 2.11 -17.38
CA LEU A 390 6.61 1.80 -18.19
C LEU A 390 6.94 1.94 -19.68
N GLU A 391 6.68 0.90 -20.45
CA GLU A 391 6.67 0.94 -21.91
C GLU A 391 5.23 0.94 -22.41
N TRP A 392 4.77 2.08 -22.93
CA TRP A 392 3.40 2.20 -23.45
C TRP A 392 3.28 1.57 -24.84
N LEU A 393 2.39 0.61 -24.98
CA LEU A 393 2.15 -0.14 -26.23
C LEU A 393 0.91 0.34 -26.97
N GLY A 394 -0.02 1.05 -26.32
CA GLY A 394 -1.28 1.56 -26.89
C GLY A 394 -2.23 0.48 -27.42
N ASP A 395 -3.27 0.88 -28.15
CA ASP A 395 -4.35 -0.02 -28.63
C ASP A 395 -3.95 -1.00 -29.77
N GLY A 396 -2.66 -1.24 -29.98
CA GLY A 396 -2.11 -1.82 -31.20
C GLY A 396 -2.34 -3.32 -31.43
N ALA A 397 -2.72 -4.10 -30.42
CA ALA A 397 -3.01 -5.53 -30.56
C ALA A 397 -4.23 -5.91 -29.70
N GLY A 398 -5.42 -5.62 -30.21
CA GLY A 398 -6.67 -6.10 -29.62
C GLY A 398 -7.08 -7.43 -30.21
N THR A 399 -7.43 -8.42 -29.38
CA THR A 399 -8.18 -9.58 -29.87
C THR A 399 -9.66 -9.38 -29.56
N THR A 400 -10.51 -9.54 -30.57
CA THR A 400 -11.97 -9.43 -30.41
C THR A 400 -12.57 -10.83 -30.42
N ARG A 401 -13.33 -11.16 -29.38
CA ARG A 401 -14.11 -12.40 -29.27
C ARG A 401 -15.60 -12.06 -29.23
N THR A 402 -16.34 -12.51 -30.23
CA THR A 402 -17.80 -12.44 -30.24
C THR A 402 -18.36 -13.67 -29.54
N GLY A 403 -19.23 -13.49 -28.55
CA GLY A 403 -19.84 -14.62 -27.84
C GLY A 403 -20.73 -15.45 -28.76
N GLN A 404 -20.50 -16.78 -28.83
CA GLN A 404 -21.57 -17.71 -29.19
C GLN A 404 -22.62 -17.60 -28.09
N LYS A 405 -23.85 -17.18 -28.45
CA LYS A 405 -24.98 -17.19 -27.51
C LYS A 405 -25.06 -18.56 -26.85
N ALA A 406 -24.85 -18.60 -25.53
CA ALA A 406 -25.17 -19.77 -24.73
C ALA A 406 -26.66 -20.06 -24.92
N VAL A 407 -26.96 -21.18 -25.58
CA VAL A 407 -28.32 -21.70 -25.70
C VAL A 407 -28.73 -22.14 -24.31
N THR A 408 -29.48 -21.29 -23.61
CA THR A 408 -30.05 -21.62 -22.30
C THR A 408 -31.17 -22.63 -22.52
N LEU A 409 -30.91 -23.91 -22.26
CA LEU A 409 -31.97 -24.90 -22.07
C LEU A 409 -32.71 -24.51 -20.78
N ARG A 410 -33.94 -24.01 -20.95
CA ARG A 410 -34.88 -23.81 -19.85
C ARG A 410 -35.44 -25.17 -19.46
N GLU A 411 -35.02 -25.71 -18.32
CA GLU A 411 -35.85 -26.64 -17.54
C GLU A 411 -36.40 -25.90 -16.32
N GLY A 412 -37.72 -25.92 -16.21
CA GLY A 412 -38.48 -25.18 -15.21
C GLY A 412 -38.58 -25.91 -13.87
N GLY A 413 -38.97 -25.18 -12.82
CA GLY A 413 -39.53 -25.82 -11.62
C GLY A 413 -39.41 -25.14 -10.25
N ARG A 414 -39.89 -23.89 -10.10
CA ARG A 414 -40.53 -23.32 -8.87
C ARG A 414 -39.72 -23.16 -7.55
N PRO A 415 -40.19 -22.26 -6.64
CA PRO A 415 -39.33 -21.44 -5.79
C PRO A 415 -39.27 -21.88 -4.32
N SER A 416 -38.16 -21.62 -3.63
CA SER A 416 -38.06 -21.73 -2.17
C SER A 416 -37.61 -20.41 -1.52
N THR A 417 -38.61 -19.70 -1.01
CA THR A 417 -38.65 -18.93 0.25
C THR A 417 -37.38 -18.22 0.76
N LEU A 418 -37.42 -16.88 0.63
CA LEU A 418 -36.73 -15.90 1.47
C LEU A 418 -37.10 -16.09 2.95
N ARG A 419 -36.09 -16.18 3.83
CA ARG A 419 -36.23 -15.86 5.26
C ARG A 419 -35.41 -14.62 5.56
N SER A 420 -36.11 -13.55 5.92
CA SER A 420 -35.56 -12.38 6.58
C SER A 420 -35.03 -12.74 7.96
N VAL A 421 -33.80 -12.36 8.28
CA VAL A 421 -33.35 -12.22 9.66
C VAL A 421 -33.03 -10.75 9.87
N ALA A 422 -33.91 -10.06 10.59
CA ALA A 422 -33.63 -8.77 11.17
C ALA A 422 -32.73 -8.99 12.39
N ALA A 423 -31.54 -8.38 12.40
CA ALA A 423 -30.73 -8.24 13.60
C ALA A 423 -30.51 -6.73 13.81
N SER A 424 -31.33 -6.16 14.69
CA SER A 424 -31.18 -4.81 15.22
C SER A 424 -30.09 -4.83 16.30
N THR A 425 -28.94 -4.22 16.01
CA THR A 425 -27.90 -3.94 17.00
C THR A 425 -27.91 -2.44 17.28
N VAL A 426 -28.41 -2.07 18.46
CA VAL A 426 -28.31 -0.72 19.01
C VAL A 426 -26.87 -0.47 19.43
N ARG A 427 -26.18 0.51 18.84
CA ARG A 427 -24.93 1.06 19.37
C ARG A 427 -25.27 2.20 20.33
N VAL A 428 -24.74 2.15 21.54
CA VAL A 428 -24.78 3.26 22.51
C VAL A 428 -23.48 4.05 22.34
N SER A 429 -23.59 5.36 22.14
CA SER A 429 -22.48 6.30 22.02
C SER A 429 -21.97 6.77 23.40
N PRO A 430 -20.66 7.04 23.60
CA PRO A 430 -20.13 7.53 24.88
C PRO A 430 -20.46 8.99 25.19
N TRP A 431 -21.13 9.70 24.29
CA TRP A 431 -21.43 11.13 24.44
C TRP A 431 -22.94 11.34 24.27
N GLY A 432 -23.62 11.73 25.36
CA GLY A 432 -24.99 12.23 25.31
C GLY A 432 -25.91 11.71 26.40
N VAL A 433 -25.98 12.43 27.52
CA VAL A 433 -27.07 12.33 28.49
C VAL A 433 -28.37 12.80 27.82
N THR A 434 -29.33 11.89 27.60
CA THR A 434 -30.75 12.26 27.49
C THR A 434 -31.55 11.37 28.42
N GLY A 435 -32.12 11.97 29.46
CA GLY A 435 -32.94 11.25 30.44
C GLY A 435 -34.31 10.92 29.86
N HIS A 436 -34.67 9.64 29.85
CA HIS A 436 -36.06 9.19 29.77
C HIS A 436 -36.42 8.47 31.07
N ARG A 437 -37.53 8.90 31.69
CA ARG A 437 -38.02 8.44 32.98
C ARG A 437 -39.17 7.45 32.74
N GLU A 438 -38.94 6.16 33.01
CA GLU A 438 -40.00 5.18 33.25
C GLU A 438 -39.58 4.24 34.37
N GLY A 439 -40.47 4.04 35.35
CA GLY A 439 -40.36 2.95 36.33
C GLY A 439 -39.57 3.30 37.60
N ASN A 440 -40.11 2.86 38.73
CA ASN A 440 -39.80 3.35 40.07
C ASN A 440 -38.79 2.44 40.81
N ASP A 441 -37.61 2.19 40.23
CA ASP A 441 -36.52 1.47 40.90
C ASP A 441 -35.17 2.16 40.62
N MET A 442 -34.62 2.84 41.63
CA MET A 442 -33.26 3.39 41.57
C MET A 442 -32.24 2.29 41.83
N THR A 443 -31.57 1.82 40.78
CA THR A 443 -30.29 1.14 40.91
C THR A 443 -29.19 2.21 40.91
N MET A 444 -28.51 2.41 42.05
CA MET A 444 -27.30 3.25 42.08
C MET A 444 -26.17 2.52 41.32
N VAL A 445 -25.92 2.96 40.09
CA VAL A 445 -24.65 2.67 39.40
C VAL A 445 -23.64 3.69 39.90
N ARG A 446 -22.71 3.25 40.74
CA ARG A 446 -21.56 4.05 41.15
C ARG A 446 -20.55 3.98 40.00
N LEU A 447 -20.57 4.98 39.12
CA LEU A 447 -19.51 5.18 38.13
C LEU A 447 -18.27 5.70 38.88
N ASP A 448 -17.23 4.87 38.93
CA ASP A 448 -15.93 5.29 39.45
C ASP A 448 -15.26 6.18 38.39
N LEU A 449 -15.29 7.50 38.62
CA LEU A 449 -14.74 8.50 37.70
C LEU A 449 -13.19 8.51 37.67
N THR A 450 -12.55 7.64 38.44
CA THR A 450 -11.09 7.48 38.48
C THR A 450 -10.54 6.81 37.22
N ASP A 451 -11.30 5.92 36.59
CA ASP A 451 -10.82 5.18 35.40
C ASP A 451 -10.89 6.05 34.13
N VAL A 452 -11.94 6.89 34.01
CA VAL A 452 -12.08 7.83 32.89
C VAL A 452 -10.96 8.88 32.90
N ALA A 453 -10.57 9.37 34.08
CA ALA A 453 -9.48 10.34 34.21
C ALA A 453 -8.10 9.73 33.93
N ALA A 454 -7.92 8.41 34.11
CA ALA A 454 -6.65 7.74 33.85
C ALA A 454 -6.43 7.48 32.35
N ASP A 455 -7.47 7.06 31.63
CA ASP A 455 -7.42 6.85 30.18
C ASP A 455 -7.23 8.18 29.43
N GLU A 456 -7.94 9.23 29.83
CA GLU A 456 -7.77 10.58 29.28
C GLU A 456 -6.37 11.16 29.59
N ALA A 457 -5.81 10.90 30.78
CA ALA A 457 -4.45 11.32 31.12
C ALA A 457 -3.38 10.56 30.32
N ALA A 458 -3.63 9.31 29.95
CA ALA A 458 -2.73 8.53 29.09
C ALA A 458 -2.73 9.07 27.65
N GLU A 459 -3.91 9.37 27.08
CA GLU A 459 -4.01 9.99 25.75
C GLU A 459 -3.37 11.39 25.71
N LEU A 460 -3.60 12.22 26.73
CA LEU A 460 -2.95 13.53 26.83
C LEU A 460 -1.43 13.44 26.99
N ALA A 461 -0.91 12.43 27.69
CA ALA A 461 0.53 12.21 27.83
C ALA A 461 1.18 11.81 26.50
N VAL A 462 0.47 11.04 25.66
CA VAL A 462 0.89 10.73 24.30
C VAL A 462 0.93 11.99 23.44
N LEU A 463 -0.11 12.84 23.50
CA LEU A 463 -0.14 14.12 22.77
C LEU A 463 0.96 15.08 23.24
N GLU A 464 1.33 15.08 24.52
CA GLU A 464 2.45 15.86 25.04
C GLU A 464 3.79 15.39 24.44
N GLU A 465 4.02 14.08 24.36
CA GLU A 465 5.23 13.50 23.77
C GLU A 465 5.32 13.77 22.26
N GLU A 466 4.20 13.66 21.54
CA GLU A 466 4.11 13.98 20.12
C GLU A 466 4.39 15.47 19.86
N ASN A 467 3.84 16.36 20.69
CA ASN A 467 4.09 17.80 20.60
C ASN A 467 5.58 18.12 20.86
N ARG A 468 6.18 17.51 21.88
CA ARG A 468 7.60 17.67 22.22
C ARG A 468 8.51 17.19 21.08
N SER A 469 8.15 16.07 20.46
CA SER A 469 8.87 15.50 19.31
C SER A 469 8.80 16.41 18.08
N LEU A 470 7.61 16.95 17.77
CA LEU A 470 7.42 17.90 16.67
C LEU A 470 8.19 19.21 16.90
N ARG A 471 8.20 19.71 18.13
CA ARG A 471 8.95 20.92 18.50
C ARG A 471 10.46 20.72 18.37
N ALA A 472 10.98 19.56 18.82
CA ALA A 472 12.39 19.21 18.65
C ALA A 472 12.80 19.12 17.18
N TYR A 473 11.93 18.55 16.34
CA TYR A 473 12.13 18.52 14.89
C TYR A 473 12.16 19.93 14.28
N LEU A 474 11.18 20.77 14.61
CA LEU A 474 11.08 22.14 14.08
C LEU A 474 12.27 23.01 14.47
N LYS A 475 12.75 22.87 15.71
CA LYS A 475 13.96 23.55 16.18
C LYS A 475 15.20 23.14 15.38
N ARG A 476 15.33 21.85 15.06
CA ARG A 476 16.44 21.35 14.23
C ARG A 476 16.36 21.87 12.78
N VAL A 477 15.16 22.01 12.24
CA VAL A 477 14.94 22.65 10.92
C VAL A 477 15.32 24.13 10.96
N LEU A 478 14.93 24.88 12.01
CA LEU A 478 15.32 26.28 12.20
C LEU A 478 16.84 26.45 12.33
N GLU A 479 17.52 25.58 13.09
CA GLU A 479 18.99 25.59 13.21
C GLU A 479 19.71 25.25 11.90
N LEU A 480 19.11 24.43 11.04
CA LEU A 480 19.63 24.13 9.70
C LEU A 480 19.43 25.31 8.75
N LEU A 481 18.26 25.95 8.80
CA LEU A 481 17.96 27.15 8.00
C LEU A 481 18.88 28.31 8.39
N GLU A 482 19.07 28.58 9.69
CA GLU A 482 19.96 29.64 10.17
C GLU A 482 21.41 29.42 9.71
N ARG A 483 21.91 28.17 9.79
CA ARG A 483 23.22 27.81 9.25
C ARG A 483 23.31 28.02 7.75
N HIS A 484 22.30 27.61 7.00
CA HIS A 484 22.26 27.80 5.56
C HIS A 484 22.25 29.28 5.17
N THR A 485 21.50 30.12 5.88
CA THR A 485 21.47 31.58 5.66
C THR A 485 22.81 32.22 6.02
N GLN A 486 23.47 31.80 7.10
CA GLN A 486 24.81 32.26 7.45
C GLN A 486 25.86 31.85 6.40
N GLU A 487 25.82 30.59 5.93
CA GLU A 487 26.71 30.08 4.89
C GLU A 487 26.53 30.83 3.57
N GLN A 488 25.29 31.11 3.15
CA GLN A 488 25.01 31.91 1.95
C GLN A 488 25.43 33.37 2.10
N ALA A 489 25.27 33.98 3.28
CA ALA A 489 25.75 35.34 3.55
C ALA A 489 27.28 35.46 3.47
N SER A 490 28.02 34.40 3.86
CA SER A 490 29.48 34.33 3.70
C SER A 490 29.95 33.99 2.28
N ALA A 491 29.06 33.52 1.40
CA ALA A 491 29.37 33.09 0.03
C ALA A 491 28.99 34.13 -1.05
N ALA A 492 28.51 35.31 -0.68
CA ALA A 492 27.95 36.27 -1.65
C ALA A 492 29.01 36.92 -2.57
N VAL A 493 29.16 36.37 -3.78
CA VAL A 493 29.15 37.14 -5.03
C VAL A 493 27.88 36.77 -5.79
N VAL A 494 26.93 37.72 -5.77
CA VAL A 494 25.74 37.95 -6.60
C VAL A 494 25.33 36.85 -7.61
N ASP A 495 24.13 36.27 -7.42
CA ASP A 495 23.09 36.31 -8.47
C ASP A 495 21.68 36.15 -7.87
N HIS A 496 20.68 36.79 -8.51
CA HIS A 496 19.30 36.91 -8.03
C HIS A 496 18.53 35.56 -8.04
N PRO A 497 17.63 35.31 -7.06
CA PRO A 497 16.81 34.09 -7.06
C PRO A 497 15.64 34.18 -8.06
N ALA A 498 15.32 33.04 -8.67
CA ALA A 498 14.18 32.86 -9.58
C ALA A 498 12.83 33.00 -8.85
N PRO A 499 11.74 33.40 -9.53
CA PRO A 499 10.43 33.58 -8.90
C PRO A 499 9.81 32.23 -8.50
N GLY A 500 9.36 32.11 -7.25
CA GLY A 500 8.63 30.94 -6.74
C GLY A 500 9.28 30.19 -5.57
N VAL A 501 10.50 30.56 -5.19
CA VAL A 501 11.13 30.11 -3.94
C VAL A 501 10.69 31.04 -2.82
N LEU A 502 10.11 30.49 -1.74
CA LEU A 502 9.84 31.27 -0.52
C LEU A 502 11.14 31.92 -0.06
N ASP A 503 11.11 33.23 0.19
CA ASP A 503 12.24 33.94 0.79
C ASP A 503 12.64 33.22 2.08
N GLY A 504 13.93 32.91 2.23
CA GLY A 504 14.45 32.20 3.40
C GLY A 504 14.11 32.91 4.72
N ALA A 505 13.99 34.24 4.69
CA ALA A 505 13.52 35.03 5.82
C ALA A 505 12.03 34.78 6.14
N GLU A 506 11.18 34.71 5.12
CA GLU A 506 9.74 34.46 5.30
C GLU A 506 9.46 33.02 5.76
N ALA A 507 10.22 32.04 5.24
CA ALA A 507 10.15 30.65 5.70
C ALA A 507 10.59 30.51 7.17
N PHE A 508 11.66 31.22 7.56
CA PHE A 508 12.15 31.24 8.93
C PHE A 508 11.12 31.84 9.90
N GLU A 509 10.52 32.99 9.57
CA GLU A 509 9.48 33.61 10.42
C GLU A 509 8.25 32.72 10.59
N ARG A 510 7.78 32.06 9.52
CA ARG A 510 6.63 31.15 9.60
C ARG A 510 6.92 29.91 10.45
N LEU A 511 8.11 29.34 10.32
CA LEU A 511 8.53 28.18 11.10
C LEU A 511 8.80 28.54 12.56
N ALA A 512 9.37 29.71 12.85
CA ALA A 512 9.53 30.22 14.21
C ALA A 512 8.17 30.44 14.89
N GLY A 513 7.19 31.02 14.18
CA GLY A 513 5.83 31.19 14.70
C GLY A 513 5.11 29.87 15.00
N LEU A 514 5.38 28.82 14.23
CA LEU A 514 4.90 27.45 14.49
C LEU A 514 5.59 26.82 15.72
N GLU A 515 6.90 27.04 15.91
CA GLU A 515 7.63 26.58 17.11
C GLU A 515 7.05 27.20 18.38
N ASP A 516 6.84 28.53 18.35
CA ASP A 516 6.21 29.28 19.44
C ASP A 516 4.77 28.79 19.70
N GLY A 517 4.03 28.46 18.65
CA GLY A 517 2.68 27.90 18.73
C GLY A 517 2.66 26.54 19.42
N LEU A 518 3.56 25.63 19.02
CA LEU A 518 3.72 24.32 19.64
C LEU A 518 4.16 24.44 21.10
N GLY A 519 5.05 25.38 21.43
CA GLY A 519 5.44 25.65 22.81
C GLY A 519 4.29 26.11 23.71
N ARG A 520 3.31 26.87 23.17
CA ARG A 520 2.08 27.22 23.91
C ARG A 520 1.19 26.00 24.11
N VAL A 521 1.03 25.15 23.10
CA VAL A 521 0.24 23.91 23.21
C VAL A 521 0.87 22.94 24.20
N GLU A 522 2.20 22.79 24.21
CA GLU A 522 2.93 21.98 25.20
C GLU A 522 2.66 22.48 26.63
N HIS A 523 2.72 23.80 26.85
CA HIS A 523 2.41 24.40 28.15
C HIS A 523 0.95 24.15 28.58
N ASP A 524 -0.01 24.26 27.67
CA ASP A 524 -1.41 24.02 27.98
C ASP A 524 -1.71 22.53 28.22
N LEU A 525 -1.10 21.62 27.46
CA LEU A 525 -1.17 20.18 27.70
C LEU A 525 -0.60 19.81 29.07
N GLN A 526 0.55 20.38 29.46
CA GLN A 526 1.13 20.19 30.79
C GLN A 526 0.21 20.71 31.90
N ARG A 527 -0.47 21.84 31.70
CA ARG A 527 -1.48 22.34 32.66
C ARG A 527 -2.67 21.40 32.79
N VAL A 528 -3.18 20.87 31.68
CA VAL A 528 -4.31 19.93 31.69
C VAL A 528 -3.91 18.61 32.37
N LEU A 529 -2.73 18.07 32.04
CA LEU A 529 -2.19 16.86 32.69
C LEU A 529 -1.95 17.05 34.18
N TRP A 530 -1.46 18.22 34.59
CA TRP A 530 -1.30 18.57 36.00
C TRP A 530 -2.65 18.62 36.75
N LEU A 531 -3.70 19.17 36.11
CA LEU A 531 -5.06 19.20 36.66
C LEU A 531 -5.67 17.79 36.77
N LEU A 532 -5.48 16.93 35.76
CA LEU A 532 -6.02 15.57 35.72
C LEU A 532 -5.33 14.63 36.73
N ARG A 533 -4.04 14.85 37.03
CA ARG A 533 -3.30 14.07 38.05
C ARG A 533 -3.70 14.38 39.50
N GLY A 534 -4.55 15.38 39.73
CA GLY A 534 -5.19 15.62 41.02
C GLY A 534 -4.32 16.34 42.07
N ASP A 535 -3.20 16.94 41.69
CA ASP A 535 -2.21 17.48 42.63
C ASP A 535 -2.61 18.81 43.32
N ALA A 536 -3.72 19.45 42.93
CA ALA A 536 -4.47 20.39 43.77
C ALA A 536 -5.86 20.67 43.19
N ARG A 537 -6.88 20.81 44.06
CA ARG A 537 -8.16 21.44 43.70
C ARG A 537 -8.07 22.95 43.91
N PRO A 538 -7.91 23.77 42.85
CA PRO A 538 -8.50 25.10 42.85
C PRO A 538 -9.69 25.13 41.89
N ALA A 539 -10.73 25.85 42.30
CA ALA A 539 -11.90 26.12 41.49
C ALA A 539 -11.51 26.93 40.25
N ILE A 540 -11.54 26.29 39.07
CA ILE A 540 -11.46 26.99 37.79
C ILE A 540 -12.87 27.01 37.22
N THR A 541 -13.42 28.22 37.09
CA THR A 541 -14.83 28.51 36.78
C THR A 541 -15.16 28.66 35.30
N SER A 542 -14.20 28.43 34.39
CA SER A 542 -14.43 28.27 32.94
C SER A 542 -13.12 27.88 32.23
N VAL A 543 -13.23 27.12 31.14
CA VAL A 543 -12.19 26.93 30.12
C VAL A 543 -12.77 27.50 28.81
N ASP A 544 -12.06 28.43 28.19
CA ASP A 544 -12.40 29.08 26.91
C ASP A 544 -11.68 28.35 25.77
#